data_AF-A0A534UBU0-F1
#
_entry.id   AF-A0A534UBU0-F1
#
_cell.length_a   1.000
_cell.length_b   1.000
_cell.length_c   1.000
_cell.angle_alpha   90.00
_cell.angle_beta   90.00
_cell.angle_gamma   90.00
#
_symmetry.space_group_name_H-M   'P 1'
#
loop_
_entity.id
_entity.type
_entity.pdbx_description
1 polymer ?
#
loop_
_entity_poly.entity_id
_entity_poly.type
_entity_poly.pdbx_seq_one_letter_code
_entity_poly.pdbx_strand_id
1 'polypeptide(L)'
;MAPRRRGAERCAPPWEGLERLLRHATAEWERRPRHRDPIFERDGWRCAVPACTARASLQDHHVIYRSHGGDNARDNRVAICAAHHLNGIHRLRIRVSGVAPHDLTWEIGFRRGRPPLSPHARRPLSGHILNRRTPRCLRAPRASPYDGAR
;
A
#
# COMPACT_ATOMS: atom_id res chain seq x y z
N MET A 1 60.16 -1.88 44.83
CA MET A 1 58.69 -2.08 44.87
C MET A 1 58.13 -1.62 43.52
N ALA A 2 57.85 -2.55 42.60
CA ALA A 2 57.39 -2.19 41.25
C ALA A 2 55.89 -1.83 41.25
N PRO A 3 55.46 -0.79 40.51
CA PRO A 3 54.05 -0.42 40.47
C PRO A 3 53.23 -1.50 39.75
N ARG A 4 52.17 -1.99 40.41
CA ARG A 4 51.19 -2.89 39.79
C ARG A 4 50.50 -2.13 38.65
N ARG A 5 50.69 -2.58 37.41
CA ARG A 5 49.89 -2.14 36.27
C ARG A 5 48.43 -2.48 36.59
N ARG A 6 47.55 -1.48 36.73
CA ARG A 6 46.10 -1.72 36.73
C ARG A 6 45.80 -2.36 35.38
N GLY A 7 45.34 -3.61 35.40
CA GLY A 7 44.92 -4.28 34.17
C GLY A 7 43.87 -3.39 33.51
N ALA A 8 44.12 -2.99 32.27
CA ALA A 8 43.12 -2.30 31.48
C ALA A 8 41.92 -3.24 31.40
N GLU A 9 40.86 -2.93 32.13
CA GLU A 9 39.56 -3.55 31.92
C GLU A 9 39.28 -3.39 30.43
N ARG A 10 39.19 -4.52 29.71
CA ARG A 10 38.85 -4.49 28.30
C ARG A 10 37.41 -4.01 28.24
N CYS A 11 37.21 -2.71 28.05
CA CYS A 11 35.93 -2.21 27.60
C CYS A 11 35.56 -2.98 26.33
N ALA A 12 34.34 -3.50 26.30
CA ALA A 12 33.78 -4.14 25.13
C ALA A 12 34.03 -3.26 23.89
N PRO A 13 34.37 -3.84 22.73
CA PRO A 13 34.48 -3.09 21.51
C PRO A 13 33.17 -2.32 21.24
N PRO A 14 33.22 -1.10 20.67
CA PRO A 14 32.01 -0.30 20.42
C PRO A 14 30.93 -1.02 19.59
N TRP A 15 31.31 -1.95 18.70
CA TRP A 15 30.37 -2.72 17.88
C TRP A 15 29.48 -3.66 18.73
N GLU A 16 29.95 -4.10 19.90
CA GLU A 16 29.15 -4.94 20.79
C GLU A 16 27.97 -4.15 21.36
N GLY A 17 28.17 -2.85 21.63
CA GLY A 17 27.09 -1.93 21.98
C GLY A 17 26.05 -1.80 20.87
N LEU A 18 26.50 -1.66 19.61
CA LEU A 18 25.62 -1.64 18.43
C LEU A 18 24.85 -2.95 18.28
N GLU A 19 25.51 -4.09 18.43
CA GLU A 19 24.85 -5.39 18.34
C GLU A 19 23.77 -5.56 19.41
N ARG A 20 24.06 -5.18 20.67
CA ARG A 20 23.08 -5.18 21.76
C ARG A 20 21.90 -4.27 21.45
N LEU A 21 22.15 -3.07 20.91
CA LEU A 21 21.09 -2.14 20.48
C LEU A 21 20.21 -2.76 19.38
N LEU A 22 20.82 -3.37 18.36
CA LEU A 22 20.09 -4.00 17.25
C LEU A 22 19.25 -5.19 17.74
N ARG A 23 19.80 -6.06 18.59
CA ARG A 23 19.05 -7.17 19.19
C ARG A 23 17.88 -6.68 20.03
N HIS A 24 18.08 -5.64 20.84
CA HIS A 24 17.01 -5.03 21.62
C HIS A 24 15.93 -4.42 20.70
N ALA A 25 16.32 -3.65 19.70
CA ALA A 25 15.39 -3.05 18.74
C ALA A 25 14.56 -4.10 17.98
N THR A 26 15.18 -5.19 17.53
CA THR A 26 14.48 -6.31 16.87
C THR A 26 13.52 -7.01 17.83
N ALA A 27 13.95 -7.33 19.05
CA ALA A 27 13.09 -7.97 20.04
C ALA A 27 11.88 -7.09 20.41
N GLU A 28 12.09 -5.78 20.60
CA GLU A 28 10.99 -4.84 20.84
C GLU A 28 10.06 -4.70 19.63
N TRP A 29 10.60 -4.74 18.41
CA TRP A 29 9.80 -4.75 17.20
C TRP A 29 8.91 -6.00 17.08
N GLU A 30 9.46 -7.17 17.41
CA GLU A 30 8.73 -8.44 17.39
C GLU A 30 7.67 -8.56 18.49
N ARG A 31 7.91 -7.95 19.66
CA ARG A 31 6.94 -7.89 20.77
C ARG A 31 5.74 -7.00 20.47
N ARG A 32 5.89 -6.00 19.61
CA ARG A 32 4.78 -5.11 19.26
C ARG A 32 3.69 -5.91 18.56
N PRO A 33 2.43 -5.79 18.97
CA PRO A 33 1.33 -6.45 18.29
C PRO A 33 1.32 -5.98 16.83
N ARG A 34 1.37 -6.94 15.91
CA ARG A 34 1.24 -6.64 14.48
C ARG A 34 -0.09 -5.93 14.25
N HIS A 35 -0.10 -5.04 13.26
CA HIS A 35 -1.35 -4.44 12.82
C HIS A 35 -2.33 -5.57 12.50
N ARG A 36 -3.54 -5.51 13.08
CA ARG A 36 -4.50 -6.63 13.03
C ARG A 36 -4.97 -6.96 11.62
N ASP A 37 -4.94 -5.97 10.73
CA ASP A 37 -5.35 -6.17 9.35
C ASP A 37 -4.23 -6.81 8.50
N PRO A 38 -4.44 -8.02 7.94
CA PRO A 38 -3.45 -8.72 7.10
C PRO A 38 -3.17 -8.03 5.76
N ILE A 39 -3.91 -6.98 5.39
CA ILE A 39 -3.69 -6.21 4.17
C ILE A 39 -2.35 -5.47 4.21
N PHE A 40 -1.93 -4.93 5.35
CA PHE A 40 -0.66 -4.21 5.45
C PHE A 40 0.55 -5.12 5.26
N GLU A 41 0.50 -6.33 5.81
CA GLU A 41 1.54 -7.33 5.63
C GLU A 41 1.59 -7.82 4.17
N ARG A 42 0.42 -8.11 3.57
CA ARG A 42 0.31 -8.47 2.15
C ARG A 42 0.92 -7.41 1.23
N ASP A 43 0.67 -6.14 1.52
CA ASP A 43 1.14 -5.01 0.71
C ASP A 43 2.57 -4.55 1.09
N GLY A 44 3.27 -5.33 1.93
CA GLY A 44 4.67 -5.12 2.28
C GLY A 44 4.93 -3.85 3.09
N TRP A 45 3.95 -3.39 3.86
CA TRP A 45 4.01 -2.17 4.66
C TRP A 45 4.42 -0.95 3.84
N ARG A 46 3.87 -0.83 2.63
CA ARG A 46 4.11 0.28 1.71
C ARG A 46 2.80 0.81 1.16
N CYS A 47 2.79 2.11 0.88
CA CYS A 47 1.70 2.72 0.12
C CYS A 47 1.66 2.14 -1.30
N ALA A 48 0.51 1.64 -1.73
CA ALA A 48 0.33 1.05 -3.06
C ALA A 48 0.23 2.07 -4.20
N VAL A 49 -0.03 3.35 -3.89
CA VAL A 49 -0.05 4.42 -4.92
C VAL A 49 1.29 4.48 -5.65
N PRO A 50 1.29 4.48 -7.00
CA PRO A 50 2.52 4.52 -7.79
C PRO A 50 3.46 5.66 -7.39
N ALA A 51 4.77 5.39 -7.46
CA ALA A 51 5.86 6.30 -7.07
C ALA A 51 5.91 6.72 -5.59
N CYS A 52 4.93 6.36 -4.76
CA CYS A 52 5.01 6.61 -3.33
C CYS A 52 5.96 5.63 -2.62
N THR A 53 6.80 6.15 -1.74
CA THR A 53 7.74 5.35 -0.93
C THR A 53 7.36 5.28 0.54
N ALA A 54 6.22 5.87 0.93
CA ALA A 54 5.77 5.93 2.31
C ALA A 54 5.50 4.53 2.90
N ARG A 55 5.92 4.35 4.16
CA ARG A 55 5.76 3.11 4.95
C ARG A 55 5.06 3.30 6.29
N ALA A 56 4.78 4.55 6.64
CA ALA A 56 4.17 4.92 7.90
C ALA A 56 2.80 5.58 7.62
N SER A 57 1.96 5.61 8.66
CA SER A 57 0.60 6.16 8.57
C SER A 57 -0.20 5.52 7.43
N LEU A 58 -0.10 4.19 7.31
CA LEU A 58 -0.85 3.43 6.33
C LEU A 58 -2.29 3.22 6.82
N GLN A 59 -3.23 3.25 5.88
CA GLN A 59 -4.66 3.07 6.09
C GLN A 59 -5.17 2.05 5.08
N ASP A 60 -6.17 1.27 5.48
CA ASP A 60 -6.89 0.39 4.56
C ASP A 60 -7.82 1.24 3.70
N HIS A 61 -7.89 0.88 2.43
CA HIS A 61 -8.74 1.56 1.47
C HIS A 61 -9.48 0.56 0.61
N HIS A 62 -10.80 0.69 0.56
CA HIS A 62 -11.64 -0.09 -0.33
C HIS A 62 -11.64 0.49 -1.75
N VAL A 63 -11.23 -0.31 -2.74
CA VAL A 63 -11.21 0.06 -4.16
C VAL A 63 -12.64 0.37 -4.64
N ILE A 64 -13.58 -0.52 -4.31
CA ILE A 64 -15.01 -0.25 -4.36
C ILE A 64 -15.42 0.20 -2.97
N TYR A 65 -15.80 1.46 -2.82
CA TYR A 65 -16.24 2.01 -1.55
C TYR A 65 -17.37 1.20 -0.91
N ARG A 66 -17.35 1.10 0.42
CA ARG A 66 -18.43 0.45 1.18
C ARG A 66 -19.79 1.11 0.96
N SER A 67 -19.83 2.42 0.79
CA SER A 67 -21.07 3.17 0.46
C SER A 67 -21.65 2.80 -0.91
N HIS A 68 -20.84 2.19 -1.79
CA HIS A 68 -21.23 1.72 -3.11
C HIS A 68 -21.33 0.19 -3.17
N GLY A 69 -21.49 -0.48 -2.02
CA GLY A 69 -21.68 -1.93 -1.93
C GLY A 69 -20.38 -2.75 -1.95
N GLY A 70 -19.21 -2.12 -1.83
CA GLY A 70 -17.95 -2.84 -1.71
C GLY A 70 -17.83 -3.63 -0.40
N ASP A 71 -17.31 -4.85 -0.49
CA ASP A 71 -17.12 -5.74 0.65
C ASP A 71 -15.77 -5.52 1.35
N ASN A 72 -15.52 -6.27 2.43
CA ASN A 72 -14.23 -6.31 3.12
C ASN A 72 -13.30 -7.43 2.59
N ALA A 73 -13.54 -7.93 1.38
CA ALA A 73 -12.67 -8.95 0.81
C ALA A 73 -11.26 -8.39 0.61
N ARG A 74 -10.28 -9.29 0.54
CA ARG A 74 -8.87 -8.86 0.43
C ARG A 74 -8.61 -8.19 -0.92
N ASP A 75 -9.22 -8.69 -1.97
CA ASP A 75 -9.11 -8.18 -3.34
C ASP A 75 -9.81 -6.82 -3.56
N ASN A 76 -10.73 -6.42 -2.68
CA ASN A 76 -11.31 -5.07 -2.66
C ASN A 76 -10.52 -4.08 -1.79
N ARG A 77 -9.46 -4.50 -1.09
CA ARG A 77 -8.75 -3.64 -0.12
C ARG A 77 -7.28 -3.47 -0.46
N VAL A 78 -6.73 -2.28 -0.21
CA VAL A 78 -5.32 -1.95 -0.44
C VAL A 78 -4.78 -1.00 0.64
N ALA A 79 -3.51 -1.15 1.01
CA ALA A 79 -2.83 -0.26 1.93
C ALA A 79 -2.29 1.01 1.22
N ILE A 80 -2.69 2.19 1.71
CA ILE A 80 -2.20 3.49 1.21
C ILE A 80 -1.85 4.41 2.37
N CYS A 81 -0.96 5.38 2.17
CA CYS A 81 -0.66 6.35 3.23
C CYS A 81 -1.80 7.34 3.43
N ALA A 82 -1.95 7.86 4.65
CA ALA A 82 -2.99 8.83 5.01
C ALA A 82 -2.98 10.07 4.08
N ALA A 83 -1.81 10.51 3.62
CA ALA A 83 -1.69 11.62 2.68
C ALA A 83 -2.42 11.33 1.35
N HIS A 84 -2.20 10.15 0.75
CA HIS A 84 -2.88 9.78 -0.49
C HIS A 84 -4.34 9.37 -0.26
N HIS A 85 -4.65 8.74 0.87
CA HIS A 85 -6.03 8.39 1.21
C HIS A 85 -6.89 9.65 1.30
N LEU A 86 -6.51 10.58 2.17
CA LEU A 86 -7.32 11.75 2.52
C LEU A 86 -7.20 12.85 1.46
N ASN A 87 -6.01 13.13 0.92
CA ASN A 87 -5.80 14.27 0.01
C ASN A 87 -5.77 13.88 -1.48
N GLY A 88 -5.56 12.60 -1.78
CA GLY A 88 -5.58 12.05 -3.12
C GLY A 88 -6.96 11.53 -3.48
N ILE A 89 -7.37 10.43 -2.85
CA ILE A 89 -8.59 9.70 -3.19
C ILE A 89 -9.85 10.46 -2.79
N HIS A 90 -9.99 10.81 -1.50
CA HIS A 90 -11.20 11.49 -1.01
C HIS A 90 -11.38 12.91 -1.56
N ARG A 91 -10.33 13.51 -2.13
CA ARG A 91 -10.40 14.81 -2.83
C ARG A 91 -10.42 14.68 -4.36
N LEU A 92 -10.68 13.47 -4.88
CA LEU A 92 -10.84 13.18 -6.30
C LEU A 92 -9.64 13.63 -7.17
N ARG A 93 -8.43 13.56 -6.63
CA ARG A 93 -7.17 13.80 -7.37
C ARG A 93 -6.53 12.52 -7.87
N ILE A 94 -6.86 11.42 -7.21
CA ILE A 94 -6.42 10.06 -7.53
C ILE A 94 -7.67 9.17 -7.59
N ARG A 95 -7.75 8.32 -8.61
CA ARG A 95 -8.73 7.25 -8.69
C ARG A 95 -8.01 5.92 -8.79
N VAL A 96 -8.58 4.91 -8.15
CA VAL A 96 -8.13 3.52 -8.24
C VAL A 96 -9.29 2.66 -8.71
N SER A 97 -9.00 1.67 -9.54
CA SER A 97 -9.96 0.66 -10.00
C SER A 97 -9.25 -0.67 -10.25
N GLY A 98 -10.01 -1.77 -10.32
CA GLY A 98 -9.48 -3.11 -10.56
C GLY A 98 -9.49 -3.99 -9.31
N VAL A 99 -8.57 -4.95 -9.24
CA VAL A 99 -8.55 -6.02 -8.24
C VAL A 99 -7.21 -6.02 -7.50
N ALA A 100 -7.24 -5.82 -6.19
CA ALA A 100 -6.05 -5.80 -5.36
C ALA A 100 -5.43 -7.21 -5.19
N PRO A 101 -4.12 -7.31 -4.94
CA PRO A 101 -3.17 -6.21 -4.85
C PRO A 101 -2.50 -5.85 -6.19
N HIS A 102 -2.57 -6.72 -7.19
CA HIS A 102 -1.71 -6.62 -8.39
C HIS A 102 -2.40 -6.05 -9.63
N ASP A 103 -3.73 -6.17 -9.75
CA ASP A 103 -4.49 -5.73 -10.93
C ASP A 103 -5.19 -4.39 -10.68
N LEU A 104 -4.44 -3.42 -10.14
CA LEU A 104 -4.92 -2.08 -9.86
C LEU A 104 -4.50 -1.11 -10.96
N THR A 105 -5.46 -0.30 -11.42
CA THR A 105 -5.25 0.83 -12.32
C THR A 105 -5.36 2.11 -11.53
N TRP A 106 -4.33 2.95 -11.61
CA TRP A 106 -4.24 4.22 -10.90
C TRP A 106 -4.29 5.37 -11.89
N GLU A 107 -5.24 6.27 -11.69
CA GLU A 107 -5.38 7.50 -12.45
C GLU A 107 -5.01 8.68 -11.54
N ILE A 108 -3.97 9.42 -11.90
CA ILE A 108 -3.40 10.49 -11.07
C ILE A 108 -3.51 11.83 -11.80
N GLY A 109 -3.82 12.88 -11.05
CA GLY A 109 -3.74 14.26 -11.55
C GLY A 109 -5.05 14.77 -12.16
N PHE A 110 -6.20 14.30 -11.67
CA PHE A 110 -7.48 14.91 -12.02
C PHE A 110 -7.48 16.40 -11.65
N ARG A 111 -7.77 17.23 -12.64
CA ARG A 111 -8.03 18.66 -12.52
C ARG A 111 -9.41 18.89 -13.11
N ARG A 112 -10.27 19.69 -12.45
CA ARG A 112 -11.59 20.04 -13.03
C ARG A 112 -11.39 20.55 -14.47
N GLY A 113 -12.07 19.92 -15.43
CA GLY A 113 -12.01 20.31 -16.85
C GLY A 113 -10.80 19.80 -17.65
N ARG A 114 -9.92 18.94 -17.11
CA ARG A 114 -8.78 18.39 -17.85
C ARG A 114 -8.67 16.87 -17.64
N PRO A 115 -8.35 16.08 -18.69
CA PRO A 115 -8.09 14.65 -18.53
C PRO A 115 -6.90 14.40 -17.58
N PRO A 116 -6.85 13.22 -16.92
CA PRO A 116 -5.78 12.87 -15.99
C PRO A 116 -4.41 12.89 -16.69
N LEU A 117 -3.36 13.25 -15.94
CA LEU A 117 -2.02 13.47 -16.46
C LEU A 117 -1.31 12.16 -16.88
N SER A 118 -1.73 11.02 -16.35
CA SER A 118 -1.22 9.70 -16.74
C SER A 118 -2.21 8.59 -16.35
N PRO A 119 -2.69 7.78 -17.30
CA PRO A 119 -3.22 6.45 -17.00
C PRO A 119 -2.02 5.52 -16.82
N HIS A 120 -1.46 5.41 -15.61
CA HIS A 120 -0.38 4.46 -15.38
C HIS A 120 -0.96 3.03 -15.42
N ALA A 121 -0.76 2.37 -16.55
CA ALA A 121 -1.02 0.94 -16.72
C ALA A 121 0.07 0.12 -16.00
N ARG A 122 -0.37 -0.64 -14.99
CA ARG A 122 0.24 -1.86 -14.42
C ARG A 122 1.71 -1.76 -13.97
N ARG A 123 1.95 -1.99 -12.67
CA ARG A 123 3.19 -2.65 -12.23
C ARG A 123 2.90 -4.13 -12.01
N PRO A 124 3.31 -5.05 -12.90
CA PRO A 124 3.58 -6.40 -12.46
C PRO A 124 4.86 -6.34 -11.61
N LEU A 125 4.75 -6.61 -10.31
CA LEU A 125 5.92 -7.09 -9.57
C LEU A 125 6.14 -8.52 -10.08
N SER A 126 7.21 -8.69 -10.85
CA SER A 126 7.71 -9.95 -11.41
C SER A 126 7.55 -11.13 -10.43
N GLY A 127 6.90 -12.19 -10.90
CA GLY A 127 6.95 -13.52 -10.30
C GLY A 127 5.68 -14.33 -10.59
N HIS A 128 5.78 -15.25 -11.55
CA HIS A 128 4.85 -16.34 -11.89
C HIS A 128 3.96 -16.18 -13.13
N ILE A 129 3.87 -17.32 -13.80
CA ILE A 129 3.61 -17.60 -15.21
C ILE A 129 2.20 -18.18 -15.34
N LEU A 130 1.48 -17.76 -16.41
CA LEU A 130 0.19 -18.30 -16.95
C LEU A 130 -1.06 -17.99 -16.09
N ASN A 131 -2.23 -17.62 -16.63
CA ASN A 131 -2.90 -18.12 -17.83
C ASN A 131 -3.90 -17.05 -18.34
N ARG A 132 -3.95 -16.86 -19.66
CA ARG A 132 -4.86 -15.92 -20.32
C ARG A 132 -6.28 -16.45 -20.29
N ARG A 133 -7.15 -15.86 -19.48
CA ARG A 133 -8.61 -15.84 -19.73
C ARG A 133 -9.16 -14.47 -19.37
N THR A 134 -9.43 -13.67 -20.40
CA THR A 134 -10.15 -12.40 -20.32
C THR A 134 -11.62 -12.66 -19.97
N PRO A 135 -12.20 -12.07 -18.93
CA PRO A 135 -13.64 -11.90 -18.87
C PRO A 135 -14.03 -10.73 -19.76
N ARG A 136 -14.83 -11.04 -20.78
CA ARG A 136 -15.49 -10.09 -21.67
C ARG A 136 -16.33 -9.13 -20.82
N CYS A 137 -15.91 -7.88 -20.68
CA CYS A 137 -16.72 -6.84 -20.05
C CYS A 137 -18.07 -6.78 -20.75
N LEU A 138 -19.14 -7.01 -19.97
CA LEU A 138 -20.52 -6.76 -20.39
C LEU A 138 -20.61 -5.29 -20.78
N ARG A 139 -20.97 -5.04 -22.04
CA ARG A 139 -21.38 -3.72 -22.51
C ARG A 139 -22.63 -3.32 -21.73
N ALA A 140 -22.61 -2.14 -21.12
CA ALA A 140 -23.84 -1.49 -20.69
C ALA A 140 -24.75 -1.25 -21.92
N PRO A 141 -26.05 -1.56 -21.87
CA PRO A 141 -26.96 -1.17 -22.93
C PRO A 141 -27.08 0.36 -22.97
N ARG A 142 -27.08 0.91 -24.19
CA ARG A 142 -27.37 2.32 -24.44
C ARG A 142 -28.85 2.56 -24.11
N ALA A 143 -29.15 3.53 -23.26
CA ALA A 143 -30.51 4.05 -23.12
C ALA A 143 -30.89 4.77 -24.44
N SER A 144 -32.03 4.37 -25.01
CA SER A 144 -32.65 5.01 -26.17
C SER A 144 -33.35 6.31 -25.75
N PRO A 145 -33.22 7.43 -26.47
CA PRO A 145 -33.86 8.69 -26.11
C PRO A 145 -35.35 8.80 -26.53
N TYR A 146 -36.02 7.70 -26.88
CA TYR A 146 -37.42 7.70 -27.31
C TYR A 146 -38.25 6.62 -26.60
N ASP A 147 -38.53 6.81 -25.30
CA ASP A 147 -39.71 6.21 -24.66
C ASP A 147 -40.54 7.35 -24.06
N GLY A 148 -41.43 7.88 -24.90
CA GLY A 148 -42.43 8.86 -24.52
C GLY A 148 -43.82 8.23 -24.46
N ALA A 149 -44.68 8.87 -23.66
CA ALA A 149 -46.14 8.92 -23.79
C ALA A 149 -46.91 7.58 -23.73
N ARG A 150 -47.50 7.31 -22.56
CA ARG A 150 -48.96 7.32 -22.33
C ARG A 150 -49.28 7.33 -20.86
#